data_AF-A0A445H2A6-F1
#
_entry.id   AF-A0A445H2A6-F1
#
_cell.length_a   1.000
_cell.length_b   1.000
_cell.length_c   1.000
_cell.angle_alpha   90.00
_cell.angle_beta   90.00
_cell.angle_gamma   90.00
#
_symmetry.space_group_name_H-M   'P 1'
#
loop_
_entity.id
_entity.type
_entity.pdbx_description
1 polymer ?
#
loop_
_entity_poly.entity_id
_entity_poly.type
_entity_poly.pdbx_seq_one_letter_code
_entity_poly.pdbx_strand_id
1 'polypeptide(L)'
;MHFDCVRKRDSFCIKACRHLCSKVIGVKYFNIKGVYAKDDIKSPRDAQGHGSHTVSTIAGNLVKSASLLGFASGTARGGVPSARLAIYKTCWKKGCLDCDVLAAFDESIADGVDIISVSAGPPSSQDLYQYFQTSYNIGSFHAMKRGILTSNSAGNSGPGFSSMLNYPPRILSVAAGTISRKFLTKVQLGNGMVFEGVSINTFDLKNKMFPMVYAGDVPNTAGGYNSSTCSWDACWSPCCKRSAMELCPTRSIP
;
A
#
# COMPACT_ATOMS: atom_id res chain seq x y z
N MET A 1 28.21 -2.40 -16.01
CA MET A 1 27.82 -2.40 -14.58
C MET A 1 27.47 -3.84 -14.21
N HIS A 2 28.36 -4.50 -13.48
CA HIS A 2 28.17 -5.88 -13.02
C HIS A 2 27.33 -5.82 -11.74
N PHE A 3 26.09 -6.29 -11.77
CA PHE A 3 25.24 -6.38 -10.59
C PHE A 3 25.38 -7.79 -10.01
N ASP A 4 26.32 -7.98 -9.10
CA ASP A 4 26.47 -9.24 -8.36
C ASP A 4 25.38 -9.36 -7.30
N CYS A 5 24.24 -9.96 -7.68
CA CYS A 5 23.19 -10.37 -6.75
C CYS A 5 23.43 -11.82 -6.33
N VAL A 6 24.08 -12.02 -5.17
CA VAL A 6 24.29 -13.35 -4.59
C VAL A 6 22.95 -13.97 -4.18
N ARG A 7 22.65 -15.13 -4.75
CA ARG A 7 21.37 -15.85 -4.65
C ARG A 7 21.25 -16.56 -3.29
N LYS A 8 20.23 -16.25 -2.48
CA LYS A 8 19.78 -17.11 -1.36
C LYS A 8 18.41 -17.66 -1.70
N ARG A 9 18.32 -18.99 -1.85
CA ARG A 9 17.08 -19.71 -2.15
C ARG A 9 16.56 -20.39 -0.88
N ASP A 10 15.51 -19.86 -0.29
CA ASP A 10 14.72 -20.58 0.72
C ASP A 10 13.32 -20.82 0.16
N SER A 11 13.07 -22.04 -0.33
CA SER A 11 11.76 -22.45 -0.84
C SER A 11 10.88 -22.92 0.33
N PHE A 12 9.90 -22.11 0.74
CA PHE A 12 8.96 -22.47 1.81
C PHE A 12 7.62 -22.92 1.21
N CYS A 13 7.47 -24.23 1.00
CA CYS A 13 6.13 -24.81 0.94
C CYS A 13 5.70 -25.08 2.39
N ILE A 14 4.78 -24.27 2.91
CA ILE A 14 4.24 -24.46 4.26
C ILE A 14 3.55 -25.83 4.29
N LYS A 15 4.20 -26.83 4.93
CA LYS A 15 3.67 -28.17 5.21
C LYS A 15 2.36 -28.19 6.02
N ALA A 16 1.84 -27.04 6.45
CA ALA A 16 0.73 -26.95 7.39
C ALA A 16 -0.68 -26.97 6.78
N CYS A 17 -0.86 -27.11 5.46
CA CYS A 17 -2.23 -27.21 4.95
C CYS A 17 -2.37 -27.87 3.56
N ARG A 18 -2.50 -29.20 3.56
CA ARG A 18 -2.83 -29.99 2.36
C ARG A 18 -4.14 -29.60 1.67
N HIS A 19 -4.96 -28.71 2.25
CA HIS A 19 -6.20 -28.18 1.65
C HIS A 19 -6.12 -26.71 1.21
N LEU A 20 -5.09 -25.94 1.62
CA LEU A 20 -4.83 -24.57 1.11
C LEU A 20 -3.91 -24.53 -0.13
N CYS A 21 -3.24 -25.64 -0.47
CA CYS A 21 -2.21 -25.71 -1.51
C CYS A 21 -2.68 -25.54 -2.96
N SER A 22 -3.98 -25.39 -3.23
CA SER A 22 -4.44 -25.19 -4.60
C SER A 22 -4.41 -23.71 -5.00
N LYS A 23 -4.72 -22.76 -4.11
CA LYS A 23 -4.85 -21.35 -4.50
C LYS A 23 -3.50 -20.65 -4.68
N VAL A 24 -2.68 -20.70 -3.64
CA VAL A 24 -1.32 -20.16 -3.63
C VAL A 24 -0.38 -21.34 -3.87
N ILE A 25 0.22 -21.37 -5.06
CA ILE A 25 1.00 -22.51 -5.56
C ILE A 25 2.51 -22.30 -5.43
N GLY A 26 2.94 -21.05 -5.22
CA GLY A 26 4.35 -20.71 -5.05
C GLY A 26 4.49 -19.51 -4.11
N VAL A 27 5.48 -19.56 -3.22
CA VAL A 27 5.74 -18.46 -2.29
C VAL A 27 7.25 -18.35 -2.06
N LYS A 28 7.81 -17.19 -2.36
CA LYS A 28 9.24 -16.85 -2.22
C LYS A 28 9.38 -15.44 -1.65
N TYR A 29 10.51 -15.15 -1.00
CA TYR A 29 10.86 -13.79 -0.57
C TYR A 29 12.32 -13.51 -0.90
N PHE A 30 12.64 -12.23 -1.07
CA PHE A 30 13.95 -11.75 -1.45
C PHE A 30 14.33 -10.61 -0.50
N ASN A 31 15.46 -10.79 0.18
CA ASN A 31 16.15 -9.77 0.96
C ASN A 31 17.64 -10.11 0.92
N ILE A 32 18.25 -9.89 -0.24
CA ILE A 32 19.61 -10.32 -0.59
C ILE A 32 20.64 -9.70 0.36
N LYS A 33 20.45 -8.42 0.72
CA LYS A 33 21.32 -7.73 1.67
C LYS A 33 21.08 -8.15 3.12
N GLY A 34 20.04 -8.93 3.40
CA GLY A 34 19.70 -9.39 4.74
C GLY A 34 19.36 -8.26 5.73
N VAL A 35 18.90 -7.12 5.21
CA VAL A 35 18.58 -5.94 6.03
C VAL A 35 17.13 -6.00 6.44
N TYR A 36 16.90 -6.24 7.73
CA TYR A 36 15.58 -6.32 8.32
C TYR A 36 15.39 -5.20 9.35
N ALA A 37 14.19 -4.62 9.42
CA ALA A 37 13.75 -3.84 10.57
C ALA A 37 13.38 -4.77 11.73
N LYS A 38 13.28 -4.21 12.95
CA LYS A 38 12.99 -4.96 14.18
C LYS A 38 11.71 -5.81 14.08
N ASP A 39 10.69 -5.31 13.39
CA ASP A 39 9.40 -5.99 13.28
C ASP A 39 9.20 -6.69 11.92
N ASP A 40 10.25 -6.85 11.12
CA ASP A 40 10.14 -7.64 9.89
C ASP A 40 10.08 -9.13 10.21
N ILE A 41 9.04 -9.79 9.70
CA ILE A 41 8.94 -11.26 9.76
C ILE A 41 9.77 -11.83 8.61
N LYS A 42 10.92 -12.46 8.93
CA LYS A 42 11.86 -13.12 8.00
C LYS A 42 11.27 -14.36 7.33
N SER A 43 10.21 -14.13 6.57
CA SER A 43 9.43 -15.13 5.87
C SER A 43 8.66 -14.44 4.74
N PRO A 44 8.04 -15.18 3.83
CA PRO A 44 7.22 -14.57 2.80
C PRO A 44 5.86 -14.09 3.33
N ARG A 45 5.56 -14.27 4.62
CA ARG A 45 4.35 -13.74 5.25
C ARG A 45 4.31 -12.22 5.10
N ASP A 46 3.16 -11.73 4.66
CA ASP A 46 2.86 -10.31 4.64
C ASP A 46 2.60 -9.82 6.07
N ALA A 47 3.37 -8.82 6.50
CA ALA A 47 3.25 -8.22 7.83
C ALA A 47 2.68 -6.79 7.76
N GLN A 48 2.49 -6.23 6.56
CA GLN A 48 2.04 -4.86 6.36
C GLN A 48 0.63 -4.79 5.77
N GLY A 49 0.26 -5.75 4.92
CA GLY A 49 -1.09 -5.92 4.38
C GLY A 49 -1.25 -5.52 2.90
N HIS A 50 -0.34 -4.73 2.34
CA HIS A 50 -0.41 -4.27 0.95
C HIS A 50 -0.38 -5.43 -0.05
N GLY A 51 0.50 -6.41 0.16
CA GLY A 51 0.56 -7.60 -0.70
C GLY A 51 -0.71 -8.45 -0.64
N SER A 52 -1.27 -8.62 0.56
CA SER A 52 -2.53 -9.34 0.77
C SER A 52 -3.72 -8.62 0.12
N HIS A 53 -3.75 -7.28 0.21
CA HIS A 53 -4.78 -6.45 -0.41
C HIS A 53 -4.70 -6.49 -1.94
N THR A 54 -3.50 -6.35 -2.53
CA THR A 54 -3.33 -6.39 -3.98
C THR A 54 -3.65 -7.78 -4.54
N VAL A 55 -3.13 -8.84 -3.93
CA VAL A 55 -3.35 -10.20 -4.45
C VAL A 55 -4.82 -10.65 -4.34
N SER A 56 -5.52 -10.25 -3.28
CA SER A 56 -6.96 -10.52 -3.15
C SER A 56 -7.80 -9.71 -4.15
N THR A 57 -7.35 -8.52 -4.55
CA THR A 57 -7.98 -7.74 -5.62
C THR A 57 -7.80 -8.38 -7.00
N ILE A 58 -6.66 -9.03 -7.25
CA ILE A 58 -6.35 -9.70 -8.53
C ILE A 58 -7.10 -11.03 -8.62
N ALA A 59 -6.94 -11.90 -7.62
CA ALA A 59 -7.44 -13.26 -7.65
C ALA A 59 -7.99 -13.74 -6.31
N GLY A 60 -8.50 -12.88 -5.43
CA GLY A 60 -9.19 -13.34 -4.21
C GLY A 60 -10.36 -14.28 -4.53
N ASN A 61 -10.51 -15.34 -3.73
CA ASN A 61 -11.70 -16.18 -3.78
C ASN A 61 -12.94 -15.38 -3.34
N LEU A 62 -14.12 -15.92 -3.60
CA LEU A 62 -15.37 -15.32 -3.15
C LEU A 62 -15.45 -15.42 -1.62
N VAL A 63 -15.54 -14.27 -0.97
CA VAL A 63 -15.74 -14.16 0.48
C VAL A 63 -17.05 -13.42 0.72
N LYS A 64 -18.08 -14.18 1.12
CA LYS A 64 -19.39 -13.62 1.46
C LYS A 64 -19.30 -12.81 2.75
N SER A 65 -20.15 -11.80 2.88
CA SER A 65 -20.25 -10.94 4.07
C SER A 65 -18.93 -10.26 4.45
N ALA A 66 -18.08 -9.97 3.47
CA ALA A 66 -16.86 -9.20 3.68
C ALA A 66 -17.23 -7.73 3.96
N SER A 67 -16.67 -7.17 5.03
CA SER A 67 -16.81 -5.76 5.36
C SER A 67 -15.64 -5.31 6.23
N LEU A 68 -15.39 -4.00 6.27
CA LEU A 68 -14.57 -3.38 7.30
C LEU A 68 -15.49 -2.80 8.36
N LEU A 69 -15.79 -3.56 9.42
CA LEU A 69 -16.70 -3.15 10.49
C LEU A 69 -18.04 -2.59 9.96
N GLY A 70 -18.63 -3.27 8.97
CA GLY A 70 -19.88 -2.87 8.31
C GLY A 70 -19.70 -2.01 7.04
N PHE A 71 -18.56 -1.35 6.86
CA PHE A 71 -18.29 -0.61 5.62
C PHE A 71 -18.10 -1.56 4.43
N ALA A 72 -18.71 -1.18 3.30
CA ALA A 72 -18.68 -1.92 2.05
C ALA A 72 -19.05 -3.41 2.19
N SER A 73 -20.07 -3.69 3.02
CA SER A 73 -20.61 -5.05 3.16
C SER A 73 -21.02 -5.63 1.81
N GLY A 74 -20.57 -6.84 1.52
CA GLY A 74 -20.89 -7.55 0.30
C GLY A 74 -20.07 -8.83 0.12
N THR A 75 -19.98 -9.30 -1.12
CA THR A 75 -19.07 -10.41 -1.47
C THR A 75 -17.80 -9.84 -2.06
N ALA A 76 -16.67 -10.01 -1.36
CA ALA A 76 -15.36 -9.67 -1.89
C ALA A 76 -14.86 -10.77 -2.83
N ARG A 77 -14.15 -10.39 -3.90
CA ARG A 77 -13.49 -11.28 -4.86
C ARG A 77 -12.31 -10.59 -5.51
N GLY A 78 -11.50 -11.34 -6.27
CA GLY A 78 -10.55 -10.80 -7.23
C GLY A 78 -11.09 -10.72 -8.64
N GLY A 79 -10.38 -10.08 -9.56
CA GLY A 79 -10.70 -10.06 -11.00
C GLY A 79 -10.89 -11.46 -11.59
N VAL A 80 -10.00 -12.39 -11.24
CA VAL A 80 -10.05 -13.80 -11.68
C VAL A 80 -9.96 -14.74 -10.47
N PRO A 81 -11.09 -15.05 -9.79
CA PRO A 81 -11.08 -15.86 -8.57
C PRO A 81 -10.52 -17.28 -8.75
N SER A 82 -10.54 -17.84 -9.96
CA SER A 82 -9.98 -19.17 -10.26
C SER A 82 -8.47 -19.18 -10.51
N ALA A 83 -7.83 -18.02 -10.73
CA ALA A 83 -6.40 -17.95 -11.05
C ALA A 83 -5.54 -18.47 -9.89
N ARG A 84 -4.39 -19.08 -10.21
CA ARG A 84 -3.41 -19.51 -9.22
C ARG A 84 -2.48 -18.35 -8.85
N LEU A 85 -1.91 -18.38 -7.65
CA LEU A 85 -1.06 -17.31 -7.14
C LEU A 85 0.36 -17.82 -6.86
N ALA A 86 1.34 -17.14 -7.43
CA ALA A 86 2.74 -17.23 -7.05
C ALA A 86 3.17 -15.90 -6.42
N ILE A 87 3.67 -15.94 -5.19
CA ILE A 87 3.96 -14.75 -4.37
C ILE A 87 5.46 -14.55 -4.28
N TYR A 88 5.92 -13.35 -4.63
CA TYR A 88 7.33 -12.95 -4.57
C TYR A 88 7.45 -11.69 -3.71
N LYS A 89 7.79 -11.85 -2.44
CA LYS A 89 7.92 -10.74 -1.48
C LYS A 89 9.29 -10.07 -1.65
N THR A 90 9.30 -8.81 -2.09
CA THR A 90 10.52 -8.01 -2.30
C THR A 90 10.56 -6.74 -1.43
N CYS A 91 9.41 -6.35 -0.89
CA CYS A 91 9.27 -5.17 -0.06
C CYS A 91 9.27 -5.53 1.42
N TRP A 92 10.01 -4.74 2.18
CA TRP A 92 10.18 -4.83 3.62
C TRP A 92 9.86 -3.47 4.25
N LYS A 93 9.89 -3.36 5.59
CA LYS A 93 9.65 -2.07 6.25
C LYS A 93 10.57 -0.95 5.77
N LYS A 94 11.78 -1.27 5.31
CA LYS A 94 12.76 -0.30 4.78
C LYS A 94 12.62 -0.03 3.27
N GLY A 95 11.57 -0.54 2.63
CA GLY A 95 11.32 -0.41 1.21
C GLY A 95 11.62 -1.68 0.41
N CYS A 96 11.65 -1.52 -0.92
CA CYS A 96 11.88 -2.60 -1.87
C CYS A 96 13.21 -2.32 -2.58
N LEU A 97 14.24 -3.12 -2.32
CA LEU A 97 15.55 -2.91 -2.94
C LEU A 97 15.55 -3.40 -4.39
N ASP A 98 16.26 -2.69 -5.27
CA ASP A 98 16.35 -3.05 -6.68
C ASP A 98 16.85 -4.47 -6.92
N CYS A 99 17.82 -4.94 -6.13
CA CYS A 99 18.34 -6.30 -6.23
C CYS A 99 17.28 -7.35 -5.88
N ASP A 100 16.43 -7.10 -4.88
CA ASP A 100 15.35 -7.99 -4.48
C ASP A 100 14.25 -8.05 -5.55
N VAL A 101 13.92 -6.89 -6.14
CA VAL A 101 12.98 -6.77 -7.26
C VAL A 101 13.48 -7.52 -8.49
N LEU A 102 14.74 -7.33 -8.88
CA LEU A 102 15.33 -8.05 -10.02
C LEU A 102 15.35 -9.57 -9.79
N ALA A 103 15.70 -10.02 -8.59
CA ALA A 103 15.70 -11.44 -8.26
C ALA A 103 14.30 -12.04 -8.30
N ALA A 104 13.27 -11.31 -7.88
CA ALA A 104 11.88 -11.74 -8.03
C ALA A 104 11.42 -11.80 -9.48
N PHE A 105 11.83 -10.85 -10.34
CA PHE A 105 11.55 -10.93 -11.77
C PHE A 105 12.21 -12.15 -12.40
N ASP A 106 13.51 -12.36 -12.17
CA ASP A 106 14.24 -13.52 -12.68
C ASP A 106 13.57 -14.84 -12.27
N GLU A 107 13.22 -14.95 -10.98
CA GLU A 107 12.61 -16.16 -10.44
C GLU A 107 11.16 -16.37 -10.92
N SER A 108 10.35 -15.31 -11.04
CA SER A 108 8.98 -15.41 -11.56
C SER A 108 8.95 -15.79 -13.04
N ILE A 109 9.89 -15.27 -13.83
CA ILE A 109 10.06 -15.66 -15.24
C ILE A 109 10.48 -17.12 -15.32
N ALA A 110 11.44 -17.55 -14.50
CA ALA A 110 11.91 -18.93 -14.47
C ALA A 110 10.83 -19.92 -14.01
N ASP A 111 9.97 -19.52 -13.06
CA ASP A 111 8.82 -20.31 -12.61
C ASP A 111 7.70 -20.39 -13.66
N GLY A 112 7.76 -19.60 -14.73
CA GLY A 112 6.81 -19.65 -15.84
C GLY A 112 5.45 -19.04 -15.54
N VAL A 113 5.40 -17.92 -14.80
CA VAL A 113 4.14 -17.19 -14.55
C VAL A 113 3.56 -16.62 -15.85
N ASP A 114 2.22 -16.58 -15.96
CA ASP A 114 1.54 -16.06 -17.15
C ASP A 114 1.49 -14.51 -17.21
N ILE A 115 1.39 -13.87 -16.05
CA ILE A 115 1.30 -12.41 -15.90
C ILE A 115 1.95 -11.99 -14.58
N ILE A 116 2.60 -10.83 -14.58
CA ILE A 116 3.20 -10.23 -13.39
C ILE A 116 2.40 -8.98 -13.02
N SER A 117 2.04 -8.85 -11.74
CA SER A 117 1.42 -7.65 -11.20
C SER A 117 2.33 -7.02 -10.14
N VAL A 118 2.66 -5.74 -10.32
CA VAL A 118 3.56 -5.00 -9.43
C VAL A 118 2.92 -3.69 -9.02
N SER A 119 2.62 -3.56 -7.73
CA SER A 119 2.12 -2.31 -7.14
C SER A 119 3.24 -1.61 -6.37
N ALA A 120 4.35 -1.36 -7.06
CA ALA A 120 5.54 -0.71 -6.52
C ALA A 120 6.28 0.00 -7.67
N GLY A 121 7.23 0.86 -7.32
CA GLY A 121 8.03 1.62 -8.27
C GLY A 121 9.33 2.08 -7.64
N PRO A 122 10.20 2.73 -8.43
CA PRO A 122 11.36 3.40 -7.89
C PRO A 122 10.94 4.48 -6.88
N PRO A 123 11.85 4.95 -6.01
CA PRO A 123 11.60 6.13 -5.20
C PRO A 123 11.12 7.29 -6.08
N SER A 124 10.18 8.09 -5.57
CA SER A 124 9.77 9.31 -6.26
C SER A 124 10.91 10.34 -6.20
N SER A 125 11.78 10.35 -7.21
CA SER A 125 12.67 11.47 -7.50
C SER A 125 12.04 12.39 -8.53
N GLN A 126 12.43 13.67 -8.53
CA GLN A 126 12.08 14.58 -9.62
C GLN A 126 12.77 14.21 -10.94
N ASP A 127 13.77 13.31 -10.88
CA ASP A 127 14.53 12.87 -12.04
C ASP A 127 13.80 11.75 -12.80
N LEU A 128 13.71 11.92 -14.12
CA LEU A 128 13.27 10.87 -15.03
C LEU A 128 14.36 9.79 -15.11
N TYR A 129 14.03 8.59 -14.67
CA TYR A 129 14.90 7.44 -14.86
C TYR A 129 14.96 7.04 -16.34
N GLN A 130 16.15 6.79 -16.86
CA GLN A 130 16.27 6.13 -18.16
C GLN A 130 15.74 4.68 -18.07
N TYR A 131 15.33 4.10 -19.20
CA TYR A 131 14.66 2.80 -19.22
C TYR A 131 15.46 1.65 -18.57
N PHE A 132 16.79 1.71 -18.56
CA PHE A 132 17.63 0.65 -17.99
C PHE A 132 18.26 1.04 -16.64
N GLN A 133 17.65 1.98 -15.91
CA GLN A 133 18.16 2.44 -14.61
C GLN A 133 17.29 1.97 -13.42
N THR A 134 16.14 1.34 -13.66
CA THR A 134 15.29 0.83 -12.58
C THR A 134 15.11 -0.68 -12.70
N SER A 135 15.07 -1.35 -11.55
CA SER A 135 14.82 -2.79 -11.46
C SER A 135 13.49 -3.20 -12.11
N TYR A 136 12.45 -2.38 -11.93
CA TYR A 136 11.12 -2.60 -12.53
C TYR A 136 11.16 -2.61 -14.05
N ASN A 137 11.87 -1.66 -14.66
CA ASN A 137 11.94 -1.55 -16.12
C ASN A 137 12.82 -2.66 -16.72
N ILE A 138 13.94 -3.00 -16.07
CA ILE A 138 14.82 -4.09 -16.51
C ILE A 138 14.09 -5.43 -16.37
N GLY A 139 13.50 -5.71 -15.21
CA GLY A 139 12.79 -6.96 -14.95
C GLY A 139 11.62 -7.17 -15.89
N SER A 140 10.77 -6.15 -16.08
CA SER A 140 9.66 -6.20 -17.02
C SER A 140 10.08 -6.34 -18.48
N PHE A 141 11.22 -5.75 -18.89
CA PHE A 141 11.79 -5.98 -20.22
C PHE A 141 12.12 -7.46 -20.47
N HIS A 142 12.74 -8.11 -19.48
CA HIS A 142 13.05 -9.54 -19.56
C HIS A 142 11.79 -10.42 -19.53
N ALA A 143 10.78 -10.04 -18.73
CA ALA A 143 9.48 -10.71 -18.72
C ALA A 143 8.78 -10.61 -20.09
N MET A 144 8.75 -9.41 -20.69
CA MET A 144 8.15 -9.19 -22.00
C MET A 144 8.84 -9.99 -23.10
N LYS A 145 10.17 -10.13 -23.05
CA LYS A 145 10.94 -11.01 -23.98
C LYS A 145 10.52 -12.48 -23.90
N ARG A 146 9.91 -12.90 -22.79
CA ARG A 146 9.37 -14.25 -22.58
C ARG A 146 7.85 -14.32 -22.78
N GLY A 147 7.23 -13.26 -23.28
CA GLY A 147 5.78 -13.20 -23.49
C GLY A 147 4.96 -12.94 -22.22
N ILE A 148 5.59 -12.52 -21.13
CA ILE A 148 4.92 -12.30 -19.84
C ILE A 148 4.63 -10.79 -19.68
N LEU A 149 3.35 -10.43 -19.67
CA LEU A 149 2.92 -9.05 -19.46
C LEU A 149 3.17 -8.62 -18.00
N THR A 150 3.67 -7.40 -17.81
CA THR A 150 3.78 -6.77 -16.48
C THR A 150 2.77 -5.62 -16.35
N SER A 151 1.83 -5.76 -15.42
CA SER A 151 0.92 -4.70 -15.00
C SER A 151 1.52 -3.96 -13.81
N ASN A 152 1.77 -2.65 -13.96
CA ASN A 152 2.47 -1.84 -12.96
C ASN A 152 1.66 -0.60 -12.58
N SER A 153 1.62 -0.23 -11.30
CA SER A 153 1.01 1.04 -10.87
C SER A 153 1.80 2.24 -11.40
N ALA A 154 1.11 3.30 -11.84
CA ALA A 154 1.76 4.53 -12.33
C ALA A 154 2.51 5.31 -11.23
N GLY A 155 2.13 5.13 -9.96
CA GLY A 155 2.66 5.88 -8.81
C GLY A 155 1.62 6.85 -8.23
N ASN A 156 1.91 7.40 -7.05
CA ASN A 156 0.99 8.26 -6.29
C ASN A 156 1.49 9.71 -6.16
N SER A 157 2.48 10.11 -6.96
CA SER A 157 3.14 11.43 -6.87
C SER A 157 2.46 12.54 -7.69
N GLY A 158 1.24 12.29 -8.19
CA GLY A 158 0.43 13.31 -8.84
C GLY A 158 0.02 14.45 -7.90
N PRO A 159 -0.67 15.49 -8.40
CA PRO A 159 -1.25 15.63 -9.74
C PRO A 159 -0.36 16.37 -10.75
N GLY A 160 0.86 16.74 -10.37
CA GLY A 160 1.79 17.45 -11.27
C GLY A 160 2.09 16.65 -12.55
N PHE A 161 2.37 17.35 -13.65
CA PHE A 161 2.83 16.72 -14.89
C PHE A 161 4.13 15.94 -14.66
N SER A 162 4.35 14.90 -15.47
CA SER A 162 5.58 14.08 -15.43
C SER A 162 5.88 13.43 -14.07
N SER A 163 4.82 13.06 -13.32
CA SER A 163 4.92 12.44 -11.98
C SER A 163 4.79 10.91 -11.97
N MET A 164 4.66 10.28 -13.14
CA MET A 164 4.60 8.82 -13.26
C MET A 164 5.97 8.20 -13.02
N LEU A 165 6.01 7.08 -12.28
CA LEU A 165 7.25 6.37 -11.93
C LEU A 165 7.52 5.18 -12.86
N ASN A 166 6.46 4.59 -13.40
CA ASN A 166 6.53 3.40 -14.23
C ASN A 166 5.90 3.73 -15.59
N TYR A 167 6.72 4.10 -16.57
CA TYR A 167 6.30 4.56 -17.89
C TYR A 167 7.02 3.94 -19.11
N PRO A 168 7.93 2.92 -19.03
CA PRO A 168 8.49 2.37 -20.25
C PRO A 168 7.39 1.74 -21.14
N PRO A 169 7.50 1.79 -22.47
CA PRO A 169 6.46 1.27 -23.39
C PRO A 169 6.12 -0.23 -23.28
N ARG A 170 6.83 -0.96 -22.41
CA ARG A 170 6.84 -2.42 -22.31
C ARG A 170 6.02 -2.95 -21.13
N ILE A 171 5.47 -2.06 -20.33
CA ILE A 171 4.59 -2.39 -19.20
C ILE A 171 3.21 -1.80 -19.44
N LEU A 172 2.21 -2.42 -18.83
CA LEU A 172 0.90 -1.81 -18.69
C LEU A 172 0.91 -0.91 -17.45
N SER A 173 1.08 0.39 -17.66
CA SER A 173 1.04 1.40 -16.59
C SER A 173 -0.39 1.76 -16.23
N VAL A 174 -0.78 1.54 -14.97
CA VAL A 174 -2.17 1.70 -14.52
C VAL A 174 -2.31 2.90 -13.58
N ALA A 175 -3.18 3.85 -13.96
CA ALA A 175 -3.57 4.99 -13.13
C ALA A 175 -4.71 4.61 -12.16
N ALA A 176 -4.92 5.44 -11.14
CA ALA A 176 -6.04 5.29 -10.21
C ALA A 176 -7.20 6.23 -10.59
N GLY A 177 -8.41 5.68 -10.61
CA GLY A 177 -9.66 6.42 -10.81
C GLY A 177 -10.62 6.20 -9.63
N THR A 178 -11.66 7.03 -9.56
CA THR A 178 -12.71 6.90 -8.55
C THR A 178 -13.82 5.97 -9.03
N ILE A 179 -14.58 5.43 -8.08
CA ILE A 179 -15.82 4.69 -8.34
C ILE A 179 -17.02 5.46 -7.77
N SER A 180 -18.24 5.05 -8.11
CA SER A 180 -19.47 5.71 -7.64
C SER A 180 -19.66 5.64 -6.12
N ARG A 181 -19.15 4.60 -5.45
CA ARG A 181 -19.26 4.43 -4.00
C ARG A 181 -18.41 5.45 -3.26
N LYS A 182 -19.03 6.17 -2.31
CA LYS A 182 -18.38 7.11 -1.40
C LYS A 182 -18.63 6.71 0.05
N PHE A 183 -17.64 6.91 0.92
CA PHE A 183 -17.80 6.81 2.36
C PHE A 183 -17.83 8.21 2.95
N LEU A 184 -18.94 8.53 3.61
CA LEU A 184 -19.19 9.83 4.20
C LEU A 184 -19.32 9.67 5.71
N THR A 185 -18.81 10.63 6.45
CA THR A 185 -18.91 10.71 7.91
C THR A 185 -19.61 12.00 8.27
N LYS A 186 -20.76 11.89 8.92
CA LYS A 186 -21.53 13.04 9.39
C LYS A 186 -20.93 13.59 10.67
N VAL A 187 -20.79 14.90 10.75
CA VAL A 187 -20.36 15.62 11.95
C VAL A 187 -21.47 16.58 12.33
N GLN A 188 -22.08 16.35 13.50
CA GLN A 188 -23.09 17.23 14.06
C GLN A 188 -22.45 18.12 15.12
N LEU A 189 -22.62 19.44 14.98
CA LEU A 189 -22.14 20.42 15.95
C LEU A 189 -23.17 20.66 17.06
N GLY A 190 -22.72 21.26 18.17
CA GLY A 190 -23.58 21.58 19.31
C GLY A 190 -24.72 22.57 19.01
N ASN A 191 -24.60 23.35 17.93
CA ASN A 191 -25.65 24.25 17.45
C ASN A 191 -26.64 23.58 16.46
N GLY A 192 -26.55 22.26 16.28
CA GLY A 192 -27.45 21.49 15.43
C GLY A 192 -27.05 21.44 13.94
N MET A 193 -26.03 22.19 13.51
CA MET A 193 -25.53 22.09 12.13
C MET A 193 -24.90 20.73 11.87
N VAL A 194 -25.16 20.17 10.68
CA VAL A 194 -24.62 18.87 10.25
C VAL A 194 -23.79 19.05 8.99
N PHE A 195 -22.55 18.56 9.03
CA PHE A 195 -21.62 18.56 7.92
C PHE A 195 -21.34 17.12 7.46
N GLU A 196 -21.22 16.92 6.15
CA GLU A 196 -20.81 15.64 5.57
C GLU A 196 -19.32 15.69 5.21
N GLY A 197 -18.50 15.04 6.02
CA GLY A 197 -17.08 14.85 5.77
C GLY A 197 -16.80 13.56 4.98
N VAL A 198 -15.55 13.43 4.52
CA VAL A 198 -15.06 12.21 3.87
C VAL A 198 -14.02 11.55 4.77
N SER A 199 -14.38 10.41 5.36
CA SER A 199 -13.46 9.55 6.11
C SER A 199 -14.04 8.13 6.21
N ILE A 200 -13.20 7.17 6.60
CA ILE A 200 -13.65 5.84 7.04
C ILE A 200 -13.62 5.86 8.58
N ASN A 201 -14.68 6.37 9.19
CA ASN A 201 -14.79 6.42 10.65
C ASN A 201 -15.44 5.14 11.19
N THR A 202 -14.65 4.30 11.86
CA THR A 202 -15.13 3.05 12.47
C THR A 202 -15.49 3.20 13.95
N PHE A 203 -15.32 4.40 14.52
CA PHE A 203 -15.64 4.67 15.91
C PHE A 203 -17.12 5.02 16.08
N ASP A 204 -17.77 4.33 17.02
CA ASP A 204 -19.10 4.68 17.50
C ASP A 204 -19.00 5.59 18.74
N LEU A 205 -19.49 6.81 18.61
CA LEU A 205 -19.53 7.78 19.69
C LEU A 205 -20.68 7.51 20.68
N LYS A 206 -21.58 6.55 20.40
CA LYS A 206 -22.77 6.25 21.21
C LYS A 206 -23.61 7.49 21.52
N ASN A 207 -23.77 8.36 20.52
CA ASN A 207 -24.44 9.66 20.61
C ASN A 207 -23.82 10.62 21.66
N LYS A 208 -22.57 10.41 22.06
CA LYS A 208 -21.85 11.31 22.97
C LYS A 208 -21.31 12.52 22.22
N MET A 209 -21.62 13.70 22.73
CA MET A 209 -21.02 14.96 22.29
C MET A 209 -19.71 15.21 23.05
N PHE A 210 -18.72 15.75 22.34
CA PHE A 210 -17.43 16.16 22.91
C PHE A 210 -17.25 17.66 22.70
N PRO A 211 -16.68 18.38 23.67
CA PRO A 211 -16.21 19.75 23.46
C PRO A 211 -15.33 19.84 22.21
N MET A 212 -15.45 20.92 21.45
CA MET A 212 -14.63 21.17 20.28
C MET A 212 -13.76 22.40 20.50
N VAL A 213 -12.50 22.34 20.10
CA VAL A 213 -11.55 23.47 20.16
C VAL A 213 -10.92 23.68 18.79
N TYR A 214 -10.72 24.93 18.40
CA TYR A 214 -9.93 25.25 17.21
C TYR A 214 -8.44 25.15 17.55
N ALA A 215 -7.70 24.32 16.81
CA ALA A 215 -6.30 24.04 17.11
C ALA A 215 -5.43 25.32 17.11
N GLY A 216 -5.80 26.31 16.29
CA GLY A 216 -5.10 27.59 16.25
C GLY A 216 -5.19 28.42 17.53
N ASP A 217 -6.18 28.17 18.39
CA ASP A 217 -6.36 28.85 19.67
C ASP A 217 -5.54 28.20 20.80
N VAL A 218 -5.01 26.99 20.57
CA VAL A 218 -4.25 26.19 21.57
C VAL A 218 -2.92 25.63 21.03
N PRO A 219 -2.05 26.44 20.39
CA PRO A 219 -0.85 25.93 19.73
C PRO A 219 0.21 25.41 20.70
N ASN A 220 0.96 24.38 20.29
CA ASN A 220 2.17 23.94 20.99
C ASN A 220 3.36 24.88 20.74
N THR A 221 3.35 26.05 21.36
CA THR A 221 4.46 27.02 21.25
C THR A 221 5.79 26.44 21.76
N ALA A 222 5.77 25.58 22.78
CA ALA A 222 6.95 24.91 23.31
C ALA A 222 7.59 23.92 22.32
N GLY A 223 6.79 23.33 21.41
CA GLY A 223 7.26 22.48 20.32
C GLY A 223 7.59 23.23 19.02
N GLY A 224 7.56 24.57 19.04
CA GLY A 224 7.82 25.39 17.85
C GLY A 224 6.65 25.51 16.88
N TYR A 225 5.43 25.18 17.33
CA TYR A 225 4.22 25.28 16.50
C TYR A 225 3.45 26.56 16.78
N ASN A 226 2.77 27.05 15.76
CA ASN A 226 1.96 28.27 15.79
C ASN A 226 0.49 27.96 15.45
N SER A 227 -0.34 29.00 15.46
CA SER A 227 -1.78 28.90 15.23
C SER A 227 -2.18 28.43 13.82
N SER A 228 -1.24 28.36 12.87
CA SER A 228 -1.50 27.91 11.49
C SER A 228 -1.10 26.46 11.23
N THR A 229 -0.52 25.75 12.22
CA THR A 229 0.00 24.40 12.05
C THR A 229 -0.82 23.39 12.84
N CYS A 230 -1.45 22.42 12.18
CA CYS A 230 -1.99 21.22 12.83
C CYS A 230 -1.31 19.96 12.27
N SER A 231 -0.62 19.24 13.16
CA SER A 231 0.04 17.96 12.93
C SER A 231 0.02 17.15 14.24
N TRP A 232 0.33 15.86 14.18
CA TRP A 232 0.36 14.98 15.37
C TRP A 232 1.20 15.54 16.52
N ASP A 233 2.30 16.24 16.20
CA ASP A 233 3.21 16.82 17.18
C ASP A 233 2.89 18.30 17.51
N ALA A 234 2.02 18.94 16.71
CA ALA A 234 1.69 20.36 16.84
C ALA A 234 0.73 20.69 18.00
N CYS A 235 0.09 19.68 18.59
CA CYS A 235 -0.89 19.85 19.65
C CYS A 235 -0.38 19.22 20.95
N TRP A 236 0.14 20.05 21.85
CA TRP A 236 0.69 19.62 23.15
C TRP A 236 -0.04 20.29 24.32
N SER A 237 -1.27 20.76 24.13
CA SER A 237 -2.07 21.18 25.28
C SER A 237 -2.50 19.93 26.09
N PRO A 238 -2.21 19.87 27.40
CA PRO A 238 -2.78 18.87 28.30
C PRO A 238 -4.32 18.89 28.32
N CYS A 239 -4.96 19.97 27.86
CA CYS A 239 -6.42 20.06 27.73
C CYS A 239 -6.98 19.20 26.60
N CYS A 240 -6.22 18.96 25.52
CA CYS A 240 -6.66 18.12 24.39
C CYS A 240 -6.52 16.62 24.68
N LYS A 241 -5.81 16.23 25.75
CA LYS A 241 -5.38 14.83 25.92
C LYS A 241 -6.46 13.83 26.29
N ARG A 242 -7.70 14.18 26.66
CA ARG A 242 -8.66 13.14 27.12
C ARG A 242 -10.13 13.25 26.74
N SER A 243 -10.65 14.39 26.26
CA SER A 243 -12.12 14.53 26.11
C SER A 243 -12.60 15.56 25.07
N ALA A 244 -11.78 16.08 24.17
CA ALA A 244 -12.19 17.10 23.20
C ALA A 244 -11.87 16.70 21.75
N MET A 245 -12.67 17.19 20.80
CA MET A 245 -12.40 17.12 19.36
C MET A 245 -11.66 18.37 18.92
N GLU A 246 -10.63 18.22 18.09
CA GLU A 246 -9.87 19.34 17.54
C GLU A 246 -10.31 19.66 16.10
N LEU A 247 -10.53 20.94 15.83
CA LEU A 247 -10.74 21.46 14.48
C LEU A 247 -9.40 21.98 13.93
N CYS A 248 -8.92 21.33 12.87
CA CYS A 248 -7.65 21.66 12.24
C CYS A 248 -7.84 22.42 10.91
N PRO A 249 -7.12 23.53 10.69
CA PRO A 249 -7.27 24.36 9.50
C PRO A 249 -6.69 23.72 8.23
N THR A 250 -5.77 22.76 8.36
CA THR A 250 -5.10 22.11 7.23
C THR A 250 -5.42 20.63 7.15
N ARG A 251 -5.64 20.14 5.93
CA ARG A 251 -5.71 18.71 5.63
C ARG A 251 -4.30 18.13 5.44
N SER A 252 -3.40 18.38 6.40
CA SER A 252 -2.11 17.71 6.47
C SER A 252 -2.33 16.33 7.09
N ILE A 253 -2.87 15.41 6.30
CA ILE A 253 -2.77 13.98 6.59
C ILE A 253 -1.28 13.64 6.37
N PRO A 254 -0.54 13.18 7.39
CA PRO A 254 0.82 12.68 7.19
C PRO A 254 0.84 11.44 6.30
#